data_AF-A0A7L3R9E2-F1
#
_entry.id   AF-A0A7L3R9E2-F1
#
_cell.length_a   1.000
_cell.length_b   1.000
_cell.length_c   1.000
_cell.angle_alpha   90.00
_cell.angle_beta   90.00
_cell.angle_gamma   90.00
#
_symmetry.space_group_name_H-M   'P 1'
#
loop_
_entity.id
_entity.type
_entity.pdbx_description
1 polymer ?
#
loop_
_entity_poly.entity_id
_entity_poly.type
_entity_poly.pdbx_seq_one_letter_code
_entity_poly.pdbx_strand_id
1 'polypeptide(L)'
;CCPPDCSCQWTDWIDVSYPDGSDRNSGDYETFENIVKNDPSWVCAKVEDISCRAEKFPDVAIEDLGQKVECSIDRGLICNNSDQRPGGMIQMPVCLNYEISVCCVPDLPECLSVPTPSTTTAPPSSTTLSLPTSTTVSMPTPSGPPSSTTSTTTPRTTTPPTSTTSSSTPGTTTT
;
A
#
# COMPACT_ATOMS: atom_id res chain seq x y z
N CYS A 1 -29.84 4.37 31.30
CA CYS A 1 -28.59 3.66 30.96
C CYS A 1 -28.03 4.30 29.69
N CYS A 2 -26.75 4.69 29.69
CA CYS A 2 -26.07 5.13 28.48
C CYS A 2 -25.80 3.88 27.63
N PRO A 3 -26.04 3.89 26.30
CA PRO A 3 -25.57 2.82 25.44
C PRO A 3 -24.04 2.69 25.55
N PRO A 4 -23.48 1.49 25.32
CA PRO A 4 -22.03 1.30 25.27
C PRO A 4 -21.44 2.13 24.14
N ASP A 5 -20.28 2.72 24.39
CA ASP A 5 -19.49 3.32 23.33
C ASP A 5 -18.77 2.20 22.57
N CYS A 6 -19.23 1.97 21.34
CA CYS A 6 -18.65 1.00 20.42
C CYS A 6 -17.67 1.63 19.43
N SER A 7 -17.23 2.87 19.66
CA SER A 7 -16.18 3.49 18.86
C SER A 7 -14.87 2.70 18.99
N CYS A 8 -14.19 2.49 17.86
CA CYS A 8 -12.88 1.88 17.89
C CYS A 8 -11.88 2.82 18.58
N GLN A 9 -10.97 2.23 19.35
CA GLN A 9 -9.90 2.95 20.04
C GLN A 9 -8.58 2.59 19.36
N TRP A 10 -7.81 3.61 19.00
CA TRP A 10 -6.49 3.42 18.44
C TRP A 10 -5.52 2.93 19.49
N THR A 11 -4.74 1.91 19.14
CA THR A 11 -3.61 1.45 19.96
C THR A 11 -2.46 2.46 19.90
N ASP A 12 -1.55 2.35 20.86
CA ASP A 12 -0.19 2.86 20.65
C ASP A 12 0.44 2.22 19.41
N TRP A 13 1.52 2.81 18.91
CA TRP A 13 2.27 2.25 17.80
C TRP A 13 2.96 0.95 18.23
N ILE A 14 2.81 -0.07 17.40
CA ILE A 14 3.30 -1.42 17.60
C ILE A 14 4.42 -1.65 16.59
N ASP A 15 5.59 -1.99 17.13
CA ASP A 15 6.82 -2.31 16.41
C ASP A 15 7.43 -3.54 17.11
N VAL A 16 7.23 -4.72 16.55
CA VAL A 16 7.69 -6.00 17.11
C VAL A 16 8.64 -6.75 16.17
N SER A 17 8.86 -6.27 14.96
CA SER A 17 9.80 -6.83 13.99
C SER A 17 10.70 -5.77 13.39
N TYR A 18 11.86 -6.22 12.92
CA TYR A 18 12.88 -5.34 12.38
C TYR A 18 13.51 -5.99 11.15
N PRO A 19 13.68 -5.24 10.04
CA PRO A 19 14.30 -5.79 8.84
C PRO A 19 15.80 -6.03 9.02
N ASP A 20 16.26 -7.23 8.66
CA ASP A 20 17.69 -7.52 8.55
C ASP A 20 18.20 -7.13 7.16
N GLY A 21 18.97 -6.05 7.09
CA GLY A 21 19.56 -5.57 5.83
C GLY A 21 20.59 -6.50 5.19
N SER A 22 21.02 -7.55 5.89
CA SER A 22 21.96 -8.56 5.37
C SER A 22 21.26 -9.76 4.73
N ASP A 23 19.96 -9.95 4.98
CA ASP A 23 19.18 -11.09 4.52
C ASP A 23 18.02 -10.68 3.60
N ARG A 24 18.02 -11.19 2.38
CA ARG A 24 16.94 -10.96 1.39
C ARG A 24 15.66 -11.71 1.74
N ASN A 25 15.74 -12.75 2.55
CA ASN A 25 14.60 -13.52 3.05
C ASN A 25 14.01 -12.92 4.32
N SER A 26 14.67 -11.89 4.89
CA SER A 26 14.13 -11.06 5.95
C SER A 26 13.21 -9.97 5.38
N GLY A 27 12.66 -9.17 6.28
CA GLY A 27 11.68 -8.14 6.00
C GLY A 27 11.18 -7.57 7.31
N ASP A 28 10.08 -6.84 7.20
CA ASP A 28 9.43 -6.25 8.34
C ASP A 28 7.96 -6.68 8.40
N TYR A 29 7.51 -7.12 9.57
CA TYR A 29 6.35 -8.00 9.73
C TYR A 29 5.54 -7.67 10.98
N GLU A 30 4.95 -6.48 11.00
CA GLU A 30 3.94 -6.07 12.00
C GLU A 30 2.60 -6.77 11.74
N THR A 31 2.62 -8.09 11.70
CA THR A 31 1.44 -8.94 11.50
C THR A 31 0.80 -9.26 12.84
N PHE A 32 -0.53 -9.42 12.88
CA PHE A 32 -1.21 -9.75 14.14
C PHE A 32 -0.70 -11.04 14.80
N GLU A 33 -0.26 -12.02 14.01
CA GLU A 33 0.38 -13.22 14.53
C GLU A 33 1.70 -12.90 15.24
N ASN A 34 2.53 -12.04 14.64
CA ASN A 34 3.80 -11.64 15.23
C ASN A 34 3.59 -10.75 16.47
N ILE A 35 2.58 -9.88 16.44
CA ILE A 35 2.21 -9.02 17.58
C ILE A 35 1.77 -9.88 18.76
N VAL A 36 0.80 -10.80 18.58
CA VAL A 36 0.34 -11.69 19.67
C VAL A 36 1.46 -12.60 20.17
N LYS A 37 2.38 -13.01 19.30
CA LYS A 37 3.53 -13.82 19.69
C LYS A 37 4.52 -13.07 20.60
N ASN A 38 4.76 -11.77 20.34
CA ASN A 38 5.68 -10.95 21.11
C ASN A 38 5.00 -10.28 22.32
N ASP A 39 3.72 -9.96 22.20
CA ASP A 39 2.85 -9.44 23.27
C ASP A 39 1.53 -10.26 23.34
N PRO A 40 1.51 -11.35 24.13
CA PRO A 40 0.31 -12.17 24.33
C PRO A 40 -0.84 -11.45 25.03
N SER A 41 -0.60 -10.25 25.59
CA SER A 41 -1.62 -9.45 26.25
C SER A 41 -2.36 -8.52 25.28
N TRP A 42 -1.85 -8.37 24.05
CA TRP A 42 -2.52 -7.61 23.00
C TRP A 42 -3.78 -8.35 22.55
N VAL A 43 -4.93 -7.71 22.74
CA VAL A 43 -6.25 -8.25 22.39
C VAL A 43 -7.04 -7.23 21.60
N CYS A 44 -7.46 -7.62 20.41
CA CYS A 44 -8.31 -6.82 19.52
C CYS A 44 -9.39 -7.72 18.93
N ALA A 45 -10.63 -7.60 19.41
CA ALA A 45 -11.72 -8.47 18.97
C ALA A 45 -12.10 -8.25 17.50
N LYS A 46 -12.04 -6.99 17.06
CA LYS A 46 -12.25 -6.59 15.67
C LYS A 46 -11.41 -5.36 15.35
N VAL A 47 -10.60 -5.49 14.31
CA VAL A 47 -9.91 -4.36 13.69
C VAL A 47 -10.91 -3.65 12.78
N GLU A 48 -11.15 -2.37 13.05
CA GLU A 48 -11.99 -1.52 12.21
C GLU A 48 -11.15 -0.73 11.19
N ASP A 49 -9.96 -0.31 11.61
CA ASP A 49 -9.03 0.45 10.77
C ASP A 49 -7.57 0.18 11.16
N ILE A 50 -6.64 0.49 10.27
CA ILE A 50 -5.21 0.32 10.46
C ILE A 50 -4.45 1.52 9.89
N SER A 51 -3.45 1.99 10.63
CA SER A 51 -2.50 2.98 10.16
C SER A 51 -1.11 2.37 10.18
N CYS A 52 -0.40 2.47 9.06
CA CYS A 52 0.98 2.02 8.94
C CYS A 52 1.88 3.19 8.60
N ARG A 53 3.08 3.26 9.19
CA ARG A 53 4.08 4.28 8.86
C ARG A 53 5.50 3.75 9.04
N ALA A 54 6.46 4.40 8.39
CA ALA A 54 7.86 4.15 8.69
C ALA A 54 8.27 4.93 9.94
N GLU A 55 8.91 4.27 10.89
CA GLU A 55 9.33 4.84 12.19
C GLU A 55 10.19 6.11 12.00
N LYS A 56 11.11 6.07 11.03
CA LYS A 56 12.02 7.19 10.74
C LYS A 56 11.42 8.28 9.85
N PHE A 57 10.26 8.02 9.24
CA PHE A 57 9.60 8.94 8.32
C PHE A 57 8.09 8.99 8.60
N PRO A 58 7.67 9.38 9.82
CA PRO A 58 6.26 9.32 10.23
C PRO A 58 5.37 10.29 9.47
N ASP A 59 5.94 11.37 8.92
CA ASP A 59 5.22 12.39 8.15
C ASP A 59 5.15 12.09 6.65
N VAL A 60 5.77 11.00 6.20
CA VAL A 60 5.79 10.59 4.78
C VAL A 60 4.78 9.47 4.58
N ALA A 61 3.87 9.65 3.62
CA ALA A 61 2.91 8.62 3.25
C ALA A 61 3.65 7.36 2.80
N ILE A 62 3.12 6.18 3.16
CA ILE A 62 3.80 4.91 2.91
C ILE A 62 4.01 4.65 1.41
N GLU A 63 3.10 5.15 0.58
CA GLU A 63 3.15 5.09 -0.88
C GLU A 63 4.28 5.94 -1.47
N ASP A 64 4.63 7.04 -0.81
CA ASP A 64 5.67 7.99 -1.25
C ASP A 64 7.09 7.50 -0.90
N LEU A 65 7.23 6.55 0.03
CA LEU A 65 8.52 5.94 0.39
C LEU A 65 9.14 5.14 -0.77
N GLY A 66 8.33 4.73 -1.74
CA GLY A 66 8.78 3.94 -2.90
C GLY A 66 9.09 2.48 -2.56
N GLN A 67 8.59 1.98 -1.42
CA GLN A 67 8.73 0.59 -0.99
C GLN A 67 7.48 -0.23 -1.30
N LYS A 68 7.63 -1.52 -1.60
CA LYS A 68 6.50 -2.43 -1.78
C LYS A 68 6.07 -2.97 -0.42
N VAL A 69 5.14 -2.27 0.21
CA VAL A 69 4.59 -2.63 1.52
C VAL A 69 3.11 -2.97 1.39
N GLU A 70 2.69 -4.03 2.06
CA GLU A 70 1.28 -4.32 2.27
C GLU A 70 0.88 -3.86 3.67
N CYS A 71 -0.15 -3.02 3.76
CA CYS A 71 -0.79 -2.61 4.99
C CYS A 71 -2.29 -2.97 4.89
N SER A 72 -2.77 -3.89 5.72
CA SER A 72 -4.13 -4.41 5.64
C SER A 72 -4.74 -4.69 7.01
N ILE A 73 -6.03 -4.41 7.14
CA ILE A 73 -6.82 -4.69 8.35
C ILE A 73 -6.92 -6.19 8.68
N ASP A 74 -6.67 -7.07 7.71
CA ASP A 74 -6.77 -8.53 7.89
C ASP A 74 -5.44 -9.16 8.35
N ARG A 75 -4.31 -8.54 7.97
CA ARG A 75 -2.98 -9.14 8.13
C ARG A 75 -2.00 -8.30 8.94
N GLY A 76 -2.27 -7.01 9.13
CA GLY A 76 -1.28 -6.05 9.64
C GLY A 76 -0.42 -5.50 8.51
N LEU A 77 0.88 -5.32 8.78
CA LEU A 77 1.86 -4.88 7.79
C LEU A 77 2.85 -5.99 7.41
N ILE A 78 3.15 -6.06 6.12
CA ILE A 78 4.13 -6.97 5.54
C ILE A 78 5.01 -6.20 4.55
N CYS A 79 6.31 -6.19 4.80
CA CYS A 79 7.34 -5.77 3.86
C CYS A 79 8.36 -6.91 3.71
N ASN A 80 8.71 -7.27 2.48
CA ASN A 80 9.70 -8.31 2.21
C ASN A 80 10.95 -7.71 1.56
N ASN A 81 12.14 -7.94 2.10
CA ASN A 81 13.38 -7.41 1.50
C ASN A 81 13.57 -7.89 0.06
N SER A 82 13.16 -9.13 -0.24
CA SER A 82 13.23 -9.72 -1.58
C SER A 82 12.40 -8.98 -2.64
N ASP A 83 11.35 -8.27 -2.23
CA ASP A 83 10.45 -7.51 -3.10
C ASP A 83 10.93 -6.07 -3.36
N GLN A 84 11.87 -5.58 -2.54
CA GLN A 84 12.37 -4.22 -2.60
C GLN A 84 13.32 -4.03 -3.79
N ARG A 85 13.19 -2.89 -4.47
CA ARG A 85 14.08 -2.47 -5.55
C ARG A 85 14.85 -1.24 -5.11
N PRO A 86 16.10 -1.06 -5.57
CA PRO A 86 16.80 0.21 -5.38
C PRO A 86 16.00 1.34 -6.06
N GLY A 87 15.70 2.42 -5.34
CA GLY A 87 15.02 3.60 -5.90
C GLY A 87 14.11 4.30 -4.89
N GLY A 88 13.55 5.46 -5.28
CA GLY A 88 12.74 6.29 -4.39
C GLY A 88 13.59 7.08 -3.39
N MET A 89 13.07 7.30 -2.18
CA MET A 89 13.79 8.02 -1.11
C MET A 89 14.92 7.16 -0.51
N ILE A 90 14.84 5.83 -0.64
CA ILE A 90 15.76 4.86 -0.04
C ILE A 90 16.48 4.07 -1.13
N GLN A 91 17.79 4.22 -1.23
CA GLN A 91 18.58 3.58 -2.29
C GLN A 91 18.85 2.08 -2.06
N MET A 92 18.58 1.56 -0.86
CA MET A 92 18.85 0.16 -0.51
C MET A 92 17.62 -0.71 -0.77
N PRO A 93 17.78 -1.91 -1.37
CA PRO A 93 16.68 -2.85 -1.59
C PRO A 93 16.37 -3.65 -0.30
N VAL A 94 16.05 -2.93 0.79
CA VAL A 94 15.72 -3.48 2.11
C VAL A 94 14.53 -2.69 2.64
N CYS A 95 13.62 -3.36 3.34
CA CYS A 95 12.52 -2.71 4.03
C CYS A 95 13.02 -1.65 5.02
N LEU A 96 12.28 -0.56 5.15
CA LEU A 96 12.40 0.33 6.30
C LEU A 96 11.83 -0.37 7.55
N ASN A 97 12.14 0.20 8.72
CA ASN A 97 11.44 -0.15 9.94
C ASN A 97 10.08 0.54 9.96
N TYR A 98 9.02 -0.25 10.07
CA TYR A 98 7.64 0.18 10.09
C TYR A 98 7.01 -0.13 11.44
N GLU A 99 5.98 0.63 11.75
CA GLU A 99 5.14 0.41 12.92
C GLU A 99 3.69 0.58 12.51
N ILE A 100 2.79 -0.10 13.23
CA ILE A 100 1.35 -0.01 12.99
C ILE A 100 0.60 0.49 14.21
N SER A 101 -0.49 1.21 13.98
CA SER A 101 -1.52 1.48 14.98
C SER A 101 -2.84 0.92 14.46
N VAL A 102 -3.63 0.34 15.35
CA VAL A 102 -4.84 -0.41 15.00
C VAL A 102 -6.02 0.20 15.73
N CYS A 103 -7.12 0.45 15.02
CA CYS A 103 -8.37 0.88 15.64
C CYS A 103 -9.17 -0.35 16.04
N CYS A 104 -9.18 -0.66 17.34
CA CYS A 104 -9.80 -1.85 17.89
C CYS A 104 -11.16 -1.55 18.51
N VAL A 105 -12.18 -2.31 18.10
CA VAL A 105 -13.49 -2.27 18.72
C VAL A 105 -13.43 -2.99 20.07
N PRO A 106 -14.07 -2.45 21.13
CA PRO A 106 -14.17 -3.12 22.42
C PRO A 106 -14.78 -4.52 22.30
N ASP A 107 -14.24 -5.49 23.05
CA ASP A 107 -14.76 -6.86 23.14
C ASP A 107 -16.04 -6.92 24.00
N LEU A 108 -17.07 -6.21 23.54
CA LEU A 108 -18.41 -6.26 24.11
C LEU A 108 -19.37 -6.87 23.07
N PRO A 109 -20.25 -7.79 23.49
CA PRO A 109 -21.20 -8.44 22.58
C PRO A 109 -22.14 -7.45 21.87
N GLU A 110 -22.42 -6.32 22.51
CA GLU A 110 -23.22 -5.22 21.96
C GLU A 110 -22.52 -4.49 20.80
N CYS A 111 -21.18 -4.49 20.77
CA CYS A 111 -20.36 -3.84 19.74
C CYS A 111 -19.95 -4.78 18.60
N LEU A 112 -19.95 -6.08 18.85
CA LEU A 112 -19.63 -7.12 17.86
C LEU A 112 -20.86 -7.63 17.09
N SER A 113 -22.06 -7.14 17.43
CA SER A 113 -23.32 -7.56 16.82
C SER A 113 -23.41 -7.10 15.36
N VAL A 114 -23.46 -8.07 14.44
CA VAL A 114 -23.77 -7.83 13.02
C VAL A 114 -25.27 -7.47 12.90
N PRO A 115 -25.66 -6.39 12.21
CA PRO A 115 -27.07 -6.11 12.01
C PRO A 115 -27.71 -7.26 11.23
N THR A 116 -28.68 -7.93 11.86
CA THR A 116 -29.53 -8.92 11.19
C THR A 116 -30.18 -8.24 9.97
N PRO A 117 -30.14 -8.83 8.76
CA PRO A 117 -30.81 -8.25 7.61
C PRO A 117 -32.30 -8.12 7.95
N SER A 118 -32.76 -6.89 8.15
CA SER A 118 -34.16 -6.60 8.29
C SER A 118 -34.82 -6.95 6.96
N THR A 119 -35.63 -8.01 6.95
CA THR A 119 -36.45 -8.41 5.82
C THR A 119 -37.43 -7.28 5.52
N THR A 120 -37.03 -6.35 4.65
CA THR A 120 -37.93 -5.36 4.08
C THR A 120 -38.92 -6.13 3.21
N THR A 121 -40.12 -6.32 3.74
CA THR A 121 -41.25 -6.85 2.98
C THR A 121 -41.64 -5.77 1.97
N ALA A 122 -41.22 -5.92 0.71
CA ALA A 122 -41.64 -5.03 -0.36
C ALA A 122 -43.17 -5.12 -0.53
N PRO A 123 -43.90 -3.99 -0.55
CA PRO A 123 -45.30 -4.00 -0.99
C PRO A 123 -45.37 -4.39 -2.48
N PRO A 124 -46.45 -5.08 -2.91
CA PRO A 124 -46.59 -5.50 -4.30
C PRO A 124 -46.72 -4.28 -5.21
N SER A 125 -45.71 -4.04 -6.04
CA SER A 125 -45.78 -3.05 -7.12
C SER A 125 -46.79 -3.49 -8.16
N SER A 126 -47.85 -2.71 -8.31
CA SER A 126 -48.83 -2.83 -9.39
C SER A 126 -48.17 -2.57 -10.75
N THR A 127 -48.22 -3.58 -11.61
CA THR A 127 -47.79 -3.53 -13.01
C THR A 127 -48.59 -2.47 -13.78
N THR A 128 -47.92 -1.45 -14.32
CA THR A 128 -48.46 -0.64 -15.42
C THR A 128 -47.51 -0.77 -16.60
N LEU A 129 -47.97 -1.48 -17.64
CA LEU A 129 -47.31 -1.54 -18.94
C LEU A 129 -47.36 -0.14 -19.57
N SER A 130 -46.20 0.45 -19.83
CA SER A 130 -46.06 1.54 -20.79
C SER A 130 -45.02 1.18 -21.84
N LEU A 131 -45.51 1.16 -23.07
CA LEU A 131 -44.92 0.83 -24.36
C LEU A 131 -43.59 1.56 -24.64
N PRO A 132 -42.57 0.92 -25.25
CA PRO A 132 -41.41 1.65 -25.76
C PRO A 132 -41.78 2.36 -27.07
N THR A 133 -41.66 3.68 -27.09
CA THR A 133 -41.77 4.49 -28.31
C THR A 133 -40.42 4.48 -29.02
N SER A 134 -40.38 3.92 -30.22
CA SER A 134 -39.21 3.87 -31.08
C SER A 134 -38.97 5.23 -31.73
N THR A 135 -37.85 5.88 -31.43
CA THR A 135 -37.32 7.00 -32.22
C THR A 135 -36.10 6.54 -33.01
N THR A 136 -36.33 6.41 -34.30
CA THR A 136 -35.36 6.15 -35.37
C THR A 136 -34.47 7.39 -35.53
N VAL A 137 -33.15 7.26 -35.32
CA VAL A 137 -32.17 8.25 -35.78
C VAL A 137 -31.32 7.61 -36.86
N SER A 138 -31.47 8.12 -38.07
CA SER A 138 -30.78 7.68 -39.27
C SER A 138 -29.36 8.28 -39.37
N MET A 139 -28.46 7.43 -39.87
CA MET A 139 -27.11 7.68 -40.41
C MET A 139 -27.08 8.84 -41.45
N PRO A 140 -25.91 9.45 -41.73
CA PRO A 140 -24.95 8.86 -42.69
C PRO A 140 -23.46 9.01 -42.25
N THR A 141 -22.65 7.95 -42.26
CA THR A 141 -21.75 7.48 -43.35
C THR A 141 -20.31 8.01 -43.21
N PRO A 142 -19.27 7.14 -43.32
CA PRO A 142 -17.91 7.43 -42.90
C PRO A 142 -17.09 8.13 -43.98
N SER A 143 -16.13 8.96 -43.56
CA SER A 143 -15.08 9.48 -44.45
C SER A 143 -13.72 9.08 -43.88
N GLY A 144 -12.94 8.41 -44.71
CA GLY A 144 -11.78 7.60 -44.33
C GLY A 144 -10.51 8.39 -43.98
N PRO A 145 -9.42 7.67 -43.64
CA PRO A 145 -8.12 8.27 -43.38
C PRO A 145 -7.29 8.37 -44.67
N PRO A 146 -6.62 9.50 -44.95
CA PRO A 146 -5.52 9.52 -45.88
C PRO A 146 -4.17 9.42 -45.15
N SER A 147 -3.41 8.40 -45.57
CA SER A 147 -1.99 8.42 -45.93
C SER A 147 -0.92 9.06 -45.01
N SER A 148 -0.05 8.18 -44.53
CA SER A 148 1.41 8.13 -44.80
C SER A 148 2.10 9.39 -45.34
N THR A 149 3.09 9.91 -44.59
CA THR A 149 4.30 10.57 -45.11
C THR A 149 5.41 10.44 -44.05
N THR A 150 6.35 9.51 -44.18
CA THR A 150 7.72 9.61 -44.75
C THR A 150 8.67 10.60 -44.05
N SER A 151 9.76 10.04 -43.49
CA SER A 151 11.13 10.60 -43.25
C SER A 151 11.24 11.90 -42.43
N THR A 152 12.14 12.01 -41.45
CA THR A 152 13.53 12.43 -41.71
C THR A 152 14.48 12.12 -40.54
N THR A 153 15.67 11.72 -40.93
CA THR A 153 16.95 11.46 -40.24
C THR A 153 17.44 12.52 -39.25
N THR A 154 18.04 12.10 -38.12
CA THR A 154 19.43 12.47 -37.75
C THR A 154 19.96 11.64 -36.57
N PRO A 155 21.09 10.91 -36.72
CA PRO A 155 21.86 10.40 -35.58
C PRO A 155 22.88 11.46 -35.15
N ARG A 156 22.87 11.87 -33.88
CA ARG A 156 23.94 12.70 -33.34
C ARG A 156 24.95 11.82 -32.62
N THR A 157 26.05 11.57 -33.30
CA THR A 157 27.32 11.07 -32.77
C THR A 157 28.02 12.20 -32.02
N THR A 158 28.41 11.98 -30.77
CA THR A 158 29.63 12.57 -30.18
C THR A 158 30.15 11.63 -29.09
N THR A 159 31.35 11.12 -29.35
CA THR A 159 32.19 10.25 -28.54
C THR A 159 32.74 10.96 -27.28
N PRO A 160 33.27 10.20 -26.31
CA PRO A 160 33.70 10.67 -24.98
C PRO A 160 35.17 11.12 -24.96
N PRO A 161 35.60 11.88 -23.94
CA PRO A 161 36.98 11.86 -23.50
C PRO A 161 37.13 11.03 -22.22
N THR A 162 37.89 9.96 -22.36
CA THR A 162 38.63 9.25 -21.33
C THR A 162 39.61 10.21 -20.66
N SER A 163 39.65 10.26 -19.33
CA SER A 163 40.80 10.79 -18.59
C SER A 163 41.22 9.78 -17.53
N THR A 164 42.23 8.99 -17.90
CA THR A 164 43.13 8.26 -17.03
C THR A 164 43.96 9.25 -16.20
N THR A 165 44.05 9.05 -14.89
CA THR A 165 45.22 9.50 -14.12
C THR A 165 45.50 8.49 -13.03
N SER A 166 46.59 7.75 -13.25
CA SER A 166 47.29 6.90 -12.30
C SER A 166 48.58 7.61 -11.87
N SER A 167 48.80 7.75 -10.56
CA SER A 167 50.12 7.83 -9.90
C SER A 167 49.88 7.88 -8.38
N SER A 168 50.20 6.84 -7.59
CA SER A 168 51.46 6.66 -6.82
C SER A 168 51.83 7.92 -6.03
N THR A 169 51.99 7.97 -4.69
CA THR A 169 52.76 7.18 -3.69
C THR A 169 52.60 7.92 -2.32
N PRO A 170 53.39 7.70 -1.24
CA PRO A 170 53.67 6.51 -0.41
C PRO A 170 53.36 6.71 1.11
N GLY A 171 53.28 5.60 1.85
CA GLY A 171 53.86 5.37 3.18
C GLY A 171 53.55 6.30 4.37
N THR A 172 53.03 5.72 5.46
CA THR A 172 53.35 6.20 6.83
C THR A 172 53.43 5.02 7.79
N THR A 173 54.63 4.86 8.35
CA THR A 173 55.01 4.02 9.48
C THR A 173 54.47 4.64 10.77
N THR A 174 53.89 3.84 11.66
CA THR A 174 53.67 4.24 13.05
C THR A 174 54.31 3.19 13.97
N THR A 175 55.13 3.72 14.88
CA THR A 175 55.81 3.05 16.00
C THR A 175 54.82 2.70 17.10
#